data_AF-A0A935DQA3-F1
#
_entry.id   AF-A0A935DQA3-F1
#
_cell.length_a   1.000
_cell.length_b   1.000
_cell.length_c   1.000
_cell.angle_alpha   90.00
_cell.angle_beta   90.00
_cell.angle_gamma   90.00
#
_symmetry.space_group_name_H-M   'P 1'
#
loop_
_entity.id
_entity.type
_entity.pdbx_description
1 polymer ?
#
loop_
_entity_poly.entity_id
_entity_poly.type
_entity_poly.pdbx_seq_one_letter_code
_entity_poly.pdbx_strand_id
1 'polypeptide(L)'
;MRHSFEKRSLRAGLSLVATFLLVAACGGSKAPETTSGETASPAPSTGTSAANLAATPSEASSQAPAASPALGGRAGELVNPDGATMVFLYYDLAGIPPPIDNWVEEDTRVKYIPAIDKGAKRVEVKAELASGIASVRGVGNLRLSLGANLSDYDPSYGEFTVRALAPSSVIEFPALGQKVSVKFANGRTAQIWKMSPADAQQIRDKIGSSGYAGSVSMDVALRITGVQPAPGGGTITTEVLEYELREDRSGAKLGRVEVAQ
;
A
#
# COMPACT_ATOMS: atom_id res chain seq x y z
N MET A 1 62.82 -12.60 18.96
CA MET A 1 62.12 -11.90 20.06
C MET A 1 60.71 -12.49 20.11
N ARG A 2 60.23 -13.11 21.19
CA ARG A 2 59.93 -12.61 22.56
C ARG A 2 58.63 -11.79 22.64
N HIS A 3 57.59 -12.44 23.17
CA HIS A 3 56.45 -11.91 23.97
C HIS A 3 55.42 -10.98 23.30
N SER A 4 54.20 -10.78 23.83
CA SER A 4 53.20 -11.56 24.60
C SER A 4 52.11 -10.56 25.10
N PHE A 5 50.98 -11.05 25.64
CA PHE A 5 49.90 -10.28 26.31
C PHE A 5 49.08 -9.36 25.36
N GLU A 6 47.80 -9.66 25.13
CA GLU A 6 46.61 -9.50 26.00
C GLU A 6 46.09 -8.06 26.15
N LYS A 7 44.79 -7.90 25.88
CA LYS A 7 43.85 -7.29 26.83
C LYS A 7 42.42 -7.74 26.55
N ARG A 8 41.89 -8.62 27.42
CA ARG A 8 40.44 -8.81 27.57
C ARG A 8 39.82 -7.57 28.21
N SER A 9 38.57 -7.27 27.91
CA SER A 9 37.75 -6.39 28.75
C SER A 9 36.31 -6.87 28.79
N LEU A 10 35.87 -7.33 29.95
CA LEU A 10 34.48 -7.72 30.21
C LEU A 10 33.76 -6.56 30.92
N ARG A 11 32.64 -6.12 30.34
CA ARG A 11 31.51 -5.45 31.00
C ARG A 11 30.26 -5.92 30.24
N ALA A 12 29.24 -6.58 30.80
CA ALA A 12 28.73 -6.63 32.18
C ALA A 12 28.46 -5.19 32.70
N GLY A 13 27.26 -4.65 32.66
CA GLY A 13 25.93 -5.24 32.37
C GLY A 13 25.02 -4.98 33.56
N LEU A 14 23.85 -4.38 33.34
CA LEU A 14 22.93 -4.01 34.41
C LEU A 14 21.49 -3.98 33.90
N SER A 15 20.67 -4.91 34.39
CA SER A 15 19.21 -4.79 34.33
C SER A 15 18.73 -3.83 35.41
N LEU A 16 17.69 -3.06 35.16
CA LEU A 16 16.89 -2.46 36.22
C LEU A 16 15.41 -2.75 35.96
N VAL A 17 14.76 -3.40 36.94
CA VAL A 17 13.32 -3.64 36.96
C VAL A 17 12.73 -2.74 38.04
N ALA A 18 11.68 -1.98 37.70
CA ALA A 18 10.96 -1.13 38.64
C ALA A 18 9.46 -1.07 38.28
N THR A 19 8.71 -2.10 38.70
CA THR A 19 7.24 -2.09 38.78
C THR A 19 6.78 -1.04 39.79
N PHE A 20 5.59 -0.43 39.65
CA PHE A 20 4.59 -0.36 40.75
C PHE A 20 3.18 0.14 40.35
N LEU A 21 2.19 -0.60 40.87
CA LEU A 21 0.77 -0.29 41.22
C LEU A 21 -0.10 0.73 40.45
N LEU A 22 -1.18 0.18 39.88
CA LEU A 22 -2.61 0.45 40.21
C LEU A 22 -2.98 1.71 41.02
N VAL A 23 -3.94 2.47 40.49
CA VAL A 23 -4.97 3.20 41.27
C VAL A 23 -6.33 2.93 40.63
N ALA A 24 -7.40 2.81 41.44
CA ALA A 24 -8.77 2.61 40.97
C ALA A 24 -9.72 3.69 41.51
N ALA A 25 -10.56 4.24 40.63
CA ALA A 25 -11.74 5.05 40.95
C ALA A 25 -12.75 4.85 39.79
N CYS A 26 -13.99 4.37 39.96
CA CYS A 26 -15.09 4.78 40.83
C CYS A 26 -16.05 5.82 40.19
N GLY A 27 -17.00 5.30 39.39
CA GLY A 27 -18.41 5.69 39.46
C GLY A 27 -18.87 6.96 38.71
N GLY A 28 -20.11 6.93 38.19
CA GLY A 28 -20.71 8.12 37.55
C GLY A 28 -21.94 7.89 36.66
N SER A 29 -22.88 7.01 37.02
CA SER A 29 -24.10 6.82 36.22
C SER A 29 -25.06 8.01 36.35
N LYS A 30 -25.35 8.74 35.26
CA LYS A 30 -26.57 9.57 35.21
C LYS A 30 -27.14 9.77 33.80
N ALA A 31 -28.36 9.27 33.65
CA ALA A 31 -29.41 9.70 32.73
C ALA A 31 -30.74 9.50 33.49
N PRO A 32 -31.90 10.01 33.03
CA PRO A 32 -32.13 10.90 31.90
C PRO A 32 -32.57 12.31 32.37
N GLU A 33 -33.00 13.15 31.44
CA GLU A 33 -34.17 14.00 31.69
C GLU A 33 -34.96 14.18 30.39
N THR A 34 -36.28 14.33 30.49
CA THR A 34 -37.21 14.36 29.34
C THR A 34 -38.03 15.64 29.39
N THR A 35 -38.16 16.35 28.27
CA THR A 35 -39.14 17.44 28.14
C THR A 35 -39.83 17.32 26.78
N SER A 36 -41.15 17.12 26.80
CA SER A 36 -41.97 17.06 25.58
C SER A 36 -42.38 18.46 25.14
N GLY A 37 -42.54 18.66 23.83
CA GLY A 37 -42.94 19.93 23.22
C GLY A 37 -43.93 19.74 22.08
N GLU A 38 -45.19 19.47 22.43
CA GLU A 38 -46.35 19.60 21.53
C GLU A 38 -46.58 21.08 21.15
N THR A 39 -47.28 21.45 20.07
CA THR A 39 -48.00 20.70 19.02
C THR A 39 -47.54 21.27 17.64
N ALA A 40 -48.12 21.15 16.43
CA ALA A 40 -49.43 20.72 15.92
C ALA A 40 -49.33 20.21 14.46
N SER A 41 -50.48 19.99 13.81
CA SER A 41 -50.66 19.77 12.37
C SER A 41 -51.56 20.87 11.78
N PRO A 42 -51.63 21.05 10.44
CA PRO A 42 -52.95 20.83 9.84
C PRO A 42 -52.98 20.05 8.51
N ALA A 43 -53.99 19.18 8.43
CA ALA A 43 -54.87 18.76 7.32
C ALA A 43 -54.41 18.83 5.83
N PRO A 44 -54.81 17.83 5.00
CA PRO A 44 -54.48 17.77 3.58
C PRO A 44 -55.40 18.61 2.68
N SER A 45 -54.92 18.95 1.48
CA SER A 45 -55.72 19.49 0.37
C SER A 45 -55.80 18.48 -0.78
N THR A 46 -57.01 18.11 -1.20
CA THR A 46 -57.24 17.32 -2.42
C THR A 46 -57.19 18.23 -3.65
N GLY A 47 -56.41 17.84 -4.67
CA GLY A 47 -56.25 18.61 -5.90
C GLY A 47 -55.90 17.72 -7.08
N THR A 48 -56.91 17.26 -7.81
CA THR A 48 -56.72 16.46 -9.03
C THR A 48 -56.35 17.36 -10.21
N SER A 49 -55.21 17.09 -10.85
CA SER A 49 -55.02 17.43 -12.27
C SER A 49 -53.99 16.49 -12.90
N ALA A 50 -54.39 15.81 -13.98
CA ALA A 50 -53.47 15.07 -14.82
C ALA A 50 -53.07 15.94 -16.01
N ALA A 51 -51.76 16.13 -16.21
CA ALA A 51 -51.21 16.78 -17.39
C ALA A 51 -50.08 15.89 -17.95
N ASN A 52 -50.35 15.28 -19.10
CA ASN A 52 -49.45 14.33 -19.74
C ASN A 52 -48.35 15.09 -20.50
N LEU A 53 -47.08 14.93 -20.12
CA LEU A 53 -45.93 15.48 -20.85
C LEU A 53 -44.82 14.43 -20.90
N ALA A 54 -44.75 13.72 -22.03
CA ALA A 54 -43.68 12.76 -22.29
C ALA A 54 -42.39 13.52 -22.63
N ALA A 55 -41.38 13.41 -21.75
CA ALA A 55 -40.00 13.77 -22.05
C ALA A 55 -39.19 12.49 -22.28
N THR A 56 -38.47 12.45 -23.41
CA THR A 56 -37.64 11.32 -23.84
C THR A 56 -36.66 10.84 -22.76
N PRO A 57 -36.38 9.53 -22.65
CA PRO A 57 -35.23 9.06 -21.89
C PRO A 57 -33.97 9.70 -22.47
N SER A 58 -33.29 10.54 -21.69
CA SER A 58 -31.95 10.98 -22.05
C SER A 58 -31.04 9.78 -21.87
N GLU A 59 -30.54 9.20 -22.98
CA GLU A 59 -29.49 8.20 -22.92
C GLU A 59 -28.24 8.83 -22.29
N ALA A 60 -28.10 8.63 -20.98
CA ALA A 60 -26.86 8.90 -20.27
C ALA A 60 -25.82 7.90 -20.79
N SER A 61 -25.16 8.28 -21.89
CA SER A 61 -24.05 7.53 -22.47
C SER A 61 -22.98 7.33 -21.42
N SER A 62 -23.00 6.14 -20.80
CA SER A 62 -21.93 5.63 -19.96
C SER A 62 -20.69 5.50 -20.83
N GLN A 63 -19.94 6.59 -20.97
CA GLN A 63 -18.59 6.55 -21.50
C GLN A 63 -17.80 5.59 -20.63
N ALA A 64 -17.56 4.40 -21.16
CA ALA A 64 -16.59 3.48 -20.59
C ALA A 64 -15.26 4.26 -20.40
N PRO A 65 -14.55 4.09 -19.27
CA PRO A 65 -13.29 4.78 -19.04
C PRO A 65 -12.39 4.67 -20.26
N ALA A 66 -11.85 5.80 -20.71
CA ALA A 66 -10.99 5.85 -21.89
C ALA A 66 -9.88 4.80 -21.74
N ALA A 67 -9.73 3.94 -22.75
CA ALA A 67 -8.81 2.81 -22.71
C ALA A 67 -7.42 3.30 -22.30
N SER A 68 -6.85 2.69 -21.24
CA SER A 68 -5.59 3.12 -20.65
C SER A 68 -4.50 3.27 -21.72
N PRO A 69 -3.61 4.28 -21.62
CA PRO A 69 -2.48 4.42 -22.53
C PRO A 69 -1.74 3.08 -22.68
N ALA A 70 -1.55 2.63 -23.93
CA ALA A 70 -1.12 1.27 -24.21
C ALA A 70 0.18 0.93 -23.46
N LEU A 71 0.08 0.02 -22.48
CA LEU A 71 1.20 -0.33 -21.59
C LEU A 71 2.29 -1.15 -22.29
N GLY A 72 2.00 -1.67 -23.49
CA GLY A 72 2.96 -2.39 -24.33
C GLY A 72 4.17 -1.52 -24.70
N GLY A 73 5.36 -2.11 -24.64
CA GLY A 73 6.63 -1.43 -24.89
C GLY A 73 7.27 -0.79 -23.66
N ARG A 74 6.57 -0.72 -22.51
CA ARG A 74 7.16 -0.35 -21.22
C ARG A 74 8.00 -1.52 -20.68
N ALA A 75 9.31 -1.31 -20.53
CA ALA A 75 10.28 -2.35 -20.16
C ALA A 75 11.05 -2.05 -18.86
N GLY A 76 11.06 -0.81 -18.38
CA GLY A 76 11.79 -0.43 -17.17
C GLY A 76 11.26 -1.12 -15.90
N GLU A 77 12.16 -1.42 -14.96
CA GLU A 77 11.85 -1.96 -13.63
C GLU A 77 12.18 -0.91 -12.56
N LEU A 78 11.27 -0.70 -11.60
CA LEU A 78 11.57 0.05 -10.37
C LEU A 78 11.70 -0.93 -9.20
N VAL A 79 12.85 -0.90 -8.52
CA VAL A 79 13.11 -1.73 -7.34
C VAL A 79 12.87 -0.88 -6.08
N ASN A 80 11.94 -1.33 -5.23
CA ASN A 80 11.52 -0.65 -3.99
C ASN A 80 11.32 0.88 -4.13
N PRO A 81 10.50 1.34 -5.09
CA PRO A 81 10.21 2.76 -5.26
C PRO A 81 9.51 3.36 -4.02
N ASP A 82 9.83 4.61 -3.72
CA ASP A 82 9.19 5.35 -2.65
C ASP A 82 7.80 5.89 -3.04
N GLY A 83 7.12 6.52 -2.09
CA GLY A 83 5.78 7.07 -2.32
C GLY A 83 5.75 8.13 -3.42
N ALA A 84 6.76 9.01 -3.52
CA ALA A 84 6.82 10.05 -4.53
C ALA A 84 7.01 9.45 -5.94
N THR A 85 7.94 8.50 -6.08
CA THR A 85 8.19 7.75 -7.31
C THR A 85 6.93 7.01 -7.78
N MET A 86 6.19 6.38 -6.87
CA MET A 86 4.93 5.70 -7.20
C MET A 86 3.80 6.68 -7.59
N VAL A 87 3.78 7.90 -7.02
CA VAL A 87 2.88 8.98 -7.48
C VAL A 87 3.26 9.45 -8.88
N PHE A 88 4.54 9.69 -9.17
CA PHE A 88 5.00 10.09 -10.51
C PHE A 88 4.66 9.01 -11.55
N LEU A 89 4.92 7.74 -11.24
CA LEU A 89 4.60 6.60 -12.08
C LEU A 89 3.10 6.52 -12.38
N TYR A 90 2.24 6.73 -11.38
CA TYR A 90 0.79 6.76 -11.57
C TYR A 90 0.34 7.82 -12.58
N TYR A 91 0.89 9.04 -12.53
CA TYR A 91 0.55 10.09 -13.50
C TYR A 91 1.07 9.77 -14.92
N ASP A 92 2.28 9.22 -15.05
CA ASP A 92 2.86 8.79 -16.34
C ASP A 92 2.09 7.62 -16.97
N LEU A 93 1.65 6.63 -16.17
CA LEU A 93 0.80 5.52 -16.61
C LEU A 93 -0.58 6.01 -17.03
N ALA A 94 -1.19 6.92 -16.26
CA ALA A 94 -2.54 7.43 -16.52
C ALA A 94 -2.60 8.41 -17.70
N GLY A 95 -1.45 8.95 -18.16
CA GLY A 95 -1.40 9.99 -19.19
C GLY A 95 -1.96 11.34 -18.73
N ILE A 96 -2.03 11.56 -17.41
CA ILE A 96 -2.60 12.77 -16.80
C ILE A 96 -1.44 13.73 -16.45
N PRO A 97 -1.53 15.04 -16.74
CA PRO A 97 -0.52 15.99 -16.31
C PRO A 97 -0.46 16.08 -14.78
N PRO A 98 0.70 15.83 -14.14
CA PRO A 98 0.83 15.97 -12.69
C PRO A 98 0.70 17.44 -12.25
N PRO A 99 0.07 17.74 -11.10
CA PRO A 99 -0.17 19.10 -10.61
C PRO A 99 1.10 19.69 -9.95
N ILE A 100 2.20 19.75 -10.69
CA ILE A 100 3.55 20.12 -10.19
C ILE A 100 3.51 21.44 -9.41
N ASP A 101 2.84 22.48 -9.94
CA ASP A 101 2.81 23.80 -9.31
C ASP A 101 2.09 23.79 -7.94
N ASN A 102 1.10 22.92 -7.74
CA ASN A 102 0.47 22.73 -6.43
C ASN A 102 1.41 22.01 -5.46
N TRP A 103 2.16 21.01 -5.95
CA TRP A 103 3.17 20.31 -5.15
C TRP A 103 4.35 21.22 -4.76
N VAL A 104 4.73 22.16 -5.62
CA VAL A 104 5.77 23.16 -5.33
C VAL A 104 5.35 24.10 -4.20
N GLU A 105 4.12 24.60 -4.17
CA GLU A 105 3.66 25.49 -3.09
C GLU A 105 3.42 24.76 -1.75
N GLU A 106 3.10 23.47 -1.79
CA GLU A 106 2.94 22.62 -0.60
C GLU A 106 4.26 22.00 -0.10
N ASP A 107 5.33 22.02 -0.88
CA ASP A 107 6.66 21.61 -0.42
C ASP A 107 7.11 22.46 0.77
N THR A 108 7.49 21.83 1.87
CA THR A 108 7.84 22.50 3.13
C THR A 108 9.01 23.49 2.97
N ARG A 109 9.91 23.25 2.01
CA ARG A 109 11.04 24.11 1.67
C ARG A 109 10.60 25.40 0.99
N VAL A 110 9.48 25.40 0.25
CA VAL A 110 8.86 26.61 -0.34
C VAL A 110 7.87 27.23 0.64
N LYS A 111 7.15 26.42 1.41
CA LYS A 111 6.09 26.87 2.32
C LYS A 111 6.62 27.71 3.49
N TYR A 112 7.73 27.31 4.10
CA TYR A 112 8.24 27.93 5.34
C TYR A 112 9.50 28.82 5.20
N ILE A 113 10.13 28.90 4.03
CA ILE A 113 11.29 29.77 3.77
C ILE A 113 10.88 31.26 3.67
N PRO A 114 11.75 32.24 4.00
CA PRO A 114 11.44 33.66 3.83
C PRO A 114 11.01 34.03 2.41
N ALA A 115 10.12 35.03 2.31
CA ALA A 115 9.42 35.38 1.07
C ALA A 115 10.36 35.77 -0.10
N ILE A 116 11.54 36.32 0.20
CA ILE A 116 12.56 36.70 -0.79
C ILE A 116 13.18 35.48 -1.48
N ASP A 117 13.39 34.38 -0.74
CA ASP A 117 14.03 33.16 -1.25
C ASP A 117 13.05 32.21 -1.97
N LYS A 118 11.74 32.36 -1.71
CA LYS A 118 10.69 31.52 -2.31
C LYS A 118 10.76 31.48 -3.83
N GLY A 119 11.10 32.59 -4.47
CA GLY A 119 11.25 32.65 -5.94
C GLY A 119 12.29 31.66 -6.47
N ALA A 120 13.48 31.62 -5.86
CA ALA A 120 14.54 30.69 -6.23
C ALA A 120 14.18 29.25 -5.84
N LYS A 121 13.68 29.03 -4.61
CA LYS A 121 13.36 27.68 -4.12
C LYS A 121 12.25 27.00 -4.94
N ARG A 122 11.26 27.75 -5.44
CA ARG A 122 10.24 27.23 -6.38
C ARG A 122 10.85 26.62 -7.64
N VAL A 123 11.85 27.28 -8.23
CA VAL A 123 12.51 26.81 -9.46
C VAL A 123 13.30 25.52 -9.18
N GLU A 124 14.01 25.46 -8.05
CA GLU A 124 14.72 24.27 -7.57
C GLU A 124 13.77 23.07 -7.39
N VAL A 125 12.72 23.22 -6.57
CA VAL A 125 11.73 22.16 -6.32
C VAL A 125 11.00 21.75 -7.60
N LYS A 126 10.65 22.70 -8.47
CA LYS A 126 10.00 22.39 -9.76
C LYS A 126 10.91 21.57 -10.68
N ALA A 127 12.23 21.82 -10.68
CA ALA A 127 13.20 21.04 -11.43
C ALA A 127 13.40 19.63 -10.86
N GLU A 128 13.46 19.48 -9.54
CA GLU A 128 13.50 18.17 -8.87
C GLU A 128 12.28 17.31 -9.20
N LEU A 129 11.07 17.87 -9.04
CA LEU A 129 9.81 17.17 -9.34
C LEU A 129 9.73 16.79 -10.81
N ALA A 130 10.10 17.69 -11.74
CA ALA A 130 10.15 17.39 -13.17
C ALA A 130 11.17 16.27 -13.51
N SER A 131 12.29 16.19 -12.79
CA SER A 131 13.27 15.11 -12.91
C SER A 131 12.70 13.76 -12.43
N GLY A 132 12.02 13.75 -11.28
CA GLY A 132 11.34 12.55 -10.76
C GLY A 132 10.18 12.05 -11.67
N ILE A 133 9.49 12.96 -12.35
CA ILE A 133 8.49 12.61 -13.38
C ILE A 133 9.15 12.09 -14.66
N ALA A 134 10.38 12.51 -14.97
CA ALA A 134 11.12 12.01 -16.13
C ALA A 134 11.71 10.60 -15.91
N SER A 135 12.12 10.25 -14.67
CA SER A 135 12.80 8.99 -14.37
C SER A 135 11.88 7.75 -14.40
N VAL A 136 10.58 7.92 -14.19
CA VAL A 136 9.57 6.84 -14.21
C VAL A 136 9.07 6.48 -15.63
N ARG A 137 9.47 7.24 -16.65
CA ARG A 137 9.01 7.04 -18.04
C ARG A 137 9.43 5.68 -18.58
N GLY A 138 8.50 4.98 -19.20
CA GLY A 138 8.77 3.66 -19.80
C GLY A 138 8.92 2.52 -18.79
N VAL A 139 8.73 2.77 -17.50
CA VAL A 139 8.59 1.72 -16.48
C VAL A 139 7.34 0.91 -16.76
N GLY A 140 7.49 -0.41 -16.77
CA GLY A 140 6.43 -1.41 -16.95
C GLY A 140 6.47 -2.52 -15.90
N ASN A 141 7.50 -2.58 -15.06
CA ASN A 141 7.69 -3.61 -14.03
C ASN A 141 8.03 -2.96 -12.67
N LEU A 142 7.66 -3.64 -11.58
CA LEU A 142 8.03 -3.27 -10.21
C LEU A 142 8.64 -4.48 -9.50
N ARG A 143 9.64 -4.27 -8.65
CA ARG A 143 10.16 -5.27 -7.72
C ARG A 143 10.03 -4.74 -6.30
N LEU A 144 9.25 -5.42 -5.47
CA LEU A 144 8.91 -4.96 -4.11
C LEU A 144 9.36 -5.98 -3.06
N SER A 145 10.00 -5.50 -2.00
CA SER A 145 10.36 -6.26 -0.80
C SER A 145 9.28 -6.04 0.27
N LEU A 146 8.56 -7.10 0.63
CA LEU A 146 7.33 -7.05 1.44
C LEU A 146 7.35 -8.12 2.54
N GLY A 147 6.58 -7.92 3.61
CA GLY A 147 6.25 -9.03 4.54
C GLY A 147 5.26 -9.99 3.88
N ALA A 148 5.57 -11.28 3.81
CA ALA A 148 4.79 -12.29 3.08
C ALA A 148 3.41 -12.59 3.72
N ASN A 149 3.31 -12.42 5.04
CA ASN A 149 2.17 -12.86 5.86
C ASN A 149 1.80 -14.32 5.53
N LEU A 150 2.78 -15.21 5.66
CA LEU A 150 2.64 -16.63 5.34
C LEU A 150 1.67 -17.30 6.32
N SER A 151 0.87 -18.24 5.85
CA SER A 151 0.04 -19.09 6.70
C SER A 151 0.83 -20.19 7.40
N ASP A 152 0.17 -20.94 8.27
CA ASP A 152 0.53 -22.33 8.52
C ASP A 152 0.22 -23.18 7.27
N TYR A 153 0.85 -24.34 7.15
CA TYR A 153 0.62 -25.25 6.03
C TYR A 153 -0.76 -25.92 6.15
N ASP A 154 -1.56 -25.91 5.09
CA ASP A 154 -2.81 -26.68 5.04
C ASP A 154 -2.57 -28.04 4.36
N PRO A 155 -2.58 -29.16 5.12
CA PRO A 155 -2.39 -30.49 4.56
C PRO A 155 -3.59 -30.96 3.70
N SER A 156 -4.74 -30.29 3.78
CA SER A 156 -5.95 -30.61 3.00
C SER A 156 -5.81 -30.19 1.52
N TYR A 157 -5.10 -29.09 1.27
CA TYR A 157 -4.88 -28.53 -0.07
C TYR A 157 -3.42 -28.65 -0.56
N GLY A 158 -2.49 -28.97 0.36
CA GLY A 158 -1.08 -29.19 0.08
C GLY A 158 -0.29 -27.89 -0.13
N GLU A 159 -0.59 -26.84 0.64
CA GLU A 159 -0.10 -25.49 0.35
C GLU A 159 0.08 -24.58 1.57
N PHE A 160 0.93 -23.56 1.39
CA PHE A 160 0.91 -22.33 2.17
C PHE A 160 0.18 -21.22 1.39
N THR A 161 -0.53 -20.36 2.11
CA THR A 161 -1.06 -19.08 1.58
C THR A 161 -0.10 -17.93 1.90
N VAL A 162 0.36 -17.23 0.87
CA VAL A 162 1.08 -15.95 0.95
C VAL A 162 0.04 -14.82 0.99
N ARG A 163 -0.47 -14.49 2.18
CA ARG A 163 -1.62 -13.57 2.30
C ARG A 163 -1.33 -12.15 1.78
N ALA A 164 -0.07 -11.75 1.73
CA ALA A 164 0.33 -10.48 1.10
C ALA A 164 -0.08 -10.37 -0.37
N LEU A 165 -0.22 -11.48 -1.09
CA LEU A 165 -0.60 -11.52 -2.52
C LEU A 165 -2.10 -11.83 -2.75
N ALA A 166 -2.91 -11.93 -1.69
CA ALA A 166 -4.33 -12.27 -1.80
C ALA A 166 -5.13 -11.27 -2.67
N PRO A 167 -6.25 -11.67 -3.30
CA PRO A 167 -7.07 -10.79 -4.14
C PRO A 167 -7.59 -9.51 -3.48
N SER A 168 -7.68 -9.49 -2.15
CA SER A 168 -8.09 -8.32 -1.35
C SER A 168 -6.92 -7.43 -0.91
N SER A 169 -5.68 -7.86 -1.12
CA SER A 169 -4.49 -7.16 -0.65
C SER A 169 -4.17 -5.96 -1.54
N VAL A 170 -3.80 -4.86 -0.88
CA VAL A 170 -3.50 -3.56 -1.49
C VAL A 170 -2.25 -3.00 -0.83
N ILE A 171 -1.29 -2.52 -1.61
CA ILE A 171 -0.14 -1.77 -1.10
C ILE A 171 -0.41 -0.29 -1.36
N GLU A 172 -0.35 0.54 -0.31
CA GLU A 172 -0.64 1.97 -0.42
C GLU A 172 0.64 2.81 -0.34
N PHE A 173 0.79 3.73 -1.28
CA PHE A 173 1.90 4.66 -1.43
C PHE A 173 1.38 6.11 -1.28
N PRO A 174 1.35 6.64 -0.04
CA PRO A 174 0.95 8.03 0.21
C PRO A 174 2.14 8.99 0.04
N ALA A 175 2.00 9.97 -0.87
CA ALA A 175 2.95 11.06 -1.06
C ALA A 175 2.30 12.24 -1.79
N LEU A 176 2.85 13.46 -1.63
CA LEU A 176 2.44 14.66 -2.40
C LEU A 176 0.92 14.96 -2.35
N GLY A 177 0.27 14.66 -1.21
CA GLY A 177 -1.18 14.79 -1.04
C GLY A 177 -2.01 13.79 -1.87
N GLN A 178 -1.38 12.73 -2.39
CA GLN A 178 -1.99 11.65 -3.16
C GLN A 178 -1.80 10.31 -2.44
N LYS A 179 -2.64 9.32 -2.75
CA LYS A 179 -2.53 7.94 -2.28
C LYS A 179 -2.66 6.97 -3.45
N VAL A 180 -1.55 6.44 -3.94
CA VAL A 180 -1.54 5.43 -5.02
C VAL A 180 -1.67 4.04 -4.41
N SER A 181 -2.51 3.20 -4.99
CA SER A 181 -2.69 1.80 -4.58
C SER A 181 -2.10 0.85 -5.61
N VAL A 182 -1.43 -0.22 -5.20
CA VAL A 182 -1.07 -1.36 -6.07
C VAL A 182 -1.94 -2.57 -5.72
N LYS A 183 -2.48 -3.26 -6.74
CA LYS A 183 -3.32 -4.47 -6.59
C LYS A 183 -2.95 -5.57 -7.59
N PHE A 184 -3.07 -6.82 -7.15
CA PHE A 184 -2.69 -8.01 -7.93
C PHE A 184 -3.87 -8.62 -8.67
N ALA A 185 -3.90 -8.54 -10.01
CA ALA A 185 -4.93 -9.13 -10.86
C ALA A 185 -4.98 -10.67 -10.74
N ASN A 186 -3.81 -11.32 -10.76
CA ASN A 186 -3.66 -12.76 -10.59
C ASN A 186 -3.49 -13.20 -9.12
N GLY A 187 -3.83 -12.35 -8.14
CA GLY A 187 -3.62 -12.60 -6.70
C GLY A 187 -4.24 -13.91 -6.19
N ARG A 188 -5.31 -14.40 -6.81
CA ARG A 188 -5.94 -15.69 -6.46
C ARG A 188 -4.99 -16.87 -6.68
N THR A 189 -4.18 -16.81 -7.74
CA THR A 189 -3.16 -17.81 -8.09
C THR A 189 -1.86 -17.51 -7.34
N ALA A 190 -1.44 -16.24 -7.34
CA ALA A 190 -0.15 -15.81 -6.79
C ALA A 190 -0.03 -16.01 -5.26
N GLN A 191 -1.14 -16.02 -4.51
CA GLN A 191 -1.12 -16.32 -3.09
C GLN A 191 -0.83 -17.80 -2.74
N ILE A 192 -0.86 -18.72 -3.71
CA ILE A 192 -0.84 -20.17 -3.46
C ILE A 192 0.58 -20.74 -3.66
N TRP A 193 1.20 -21.24 -2.59
CA TRP A 193 2.48 -21.95 -2.65
C TRP A 193 2.30 -23.43 -2.31
N LYS A 194 2.09 -24.27 -3.34
CA LYS A 194 1.93 -25.73 -3.19
C LYS A 194 3.27 -26.45 -2.96
N MET A 195 3.28 -27.45 -2.09
CA MET A 195 4.42 -28.36 -1.87
C MET A 195 4.00 -29.63 -1.12
N SER A 196 4.88 -30.63 -0.96
CA SER A 196 4.56 -31.81 -0.14
C SER A 196 4.62 -31.49 1.37
N PRO A 197 3.97 -32.29 2.25
CA PRO A 197 4.11 -32.12 3.70
C PRO A 197 5.56 -32.25 4.20
N ALA A 198 6.41 -33.01 3.50
CA ALA A 198 7.82 -33.17 3.86
C ALA A 198 8.66 -31.92 3.52
N ASP A 199 8.35 -31.25 2.41
CA ASP A 199 8.95 -29.97 2.05
C ASP A 199 8.44 -28.87 3.00
N ALA A 200 7.15 -28.88 3.32
CA ALA A 200 6.55 -27.95 4.24
C ALA A 200 7.19 -28.01 5.63
N GLN A 201 7.49 -29.22 6.14
CA GLN A 201 8.24 -29.36 7.39
C GLN A 201 9.64 -28.71 7.28
N GLN A 202 10.38 -28.90 6.19
CA GLN A 202 11.67 -28.22 6.00
C GLN A 202 11.54 -26.68 5.97
N ILE A 203 10.44 -26.14 5.43
CA ILE A 203 10.17 -24.68 5.51
C ILE A 203 9.90 -24.25 6.95
N ARG A 204 9.14 -25.04 7.72
CA ARG A 204 8.90 -24.76 9.16
C ARG A 204 10.17 -24.86 9.99
N ASP A 205 11.04 -25.82 9.71
CA ASP A 205 12.33 -25.99 10.40
C ASP A 205 13.29 -24.81 10.13
N LYS A 206 13.29 -24.27 8.90
CA LYS A 206 14.04 -23.05 8.53
C LYS A 206 13.52 -21.79 9.22
N ILE A 207 12.19 -21.63 9.35
CA ILE A 207 11.57 -20.52 10.12
C ILE A 207 11.83 -20.70 11.63
N GLY A 208 11.91 -21.96 12.07
CA GLY A 208 12.34 -22.38 13.39
C GLY A 208 11.30 -22.13 14.50
N SER A 209 11.59 -22.67 15.69
CA SER A 209 10.72 -22.64 16.86
C SER A 209 10.48 -21.24 17.46
N SER A 210 10.92 -20.16 16.81
CA SER A 210 10.65 -18.78 17.23
C SER A 210 9.24 -18.29 16.87
N GLY A 211 8.47 -19.11 16.15
CA GLY A 211 7.04 -19.30 16.45
C GLY A 211 6.02 -18.53 15.61
N TYR A 212 6.43 -17.67 14.67
CA TYR A 212 5.51 -16.94 13.80
C TYR A 212 5.93 -16.94 12.34
N ALA A 213 5.05 -17.45 11.47
CA ALA A 213 5.16 -17.36 10.00
C ALA A 213 5.04 -15.92 9.45
N GLY A 214 4.85 -14.93 10.35
CA GLY A 214 4.98 -13.50 10.05
C GLY A 214 6.42 -12.99 9.98
N SER A 215 7.42 -13.77 10.40
CA SER A 215 8.86 -13.46 10.22
C SER A 215 9.41 -13.94 8.87
N VAL A 216 8.65 -13.69 7.80
CA VAL A 216 8.97 -14.09 6.43
C VAL A 216 8.78 -12.89 5.51
N SER A 217 9.87 -12.49 4.85
CA SER A 217 9.89 -11.48 3.80
C SER A 217 9.84 -12.11 2.42
N MET A 218 9.47 -11.29 1.45
CA MET A 218 9.21 -11.66 0.06
C MET A 218 9.74 -10.57 -0.87
N ASP A 219 10.66 -10.91 -1.76
CA ASP A 219 10.93 -10.10 -2.95
C ASP A 219 9.98 -10.58 -4.06
N VAL A 220 9.06 -9.72 -4.50
CA VAL A 220 8.09 -10.03 -5.57
C VAL A 220 8.36 -9.19 -6.83
N ALA A 221 8.36 -9.84 -7.99
CA ALA A 221 8.41 -9.19 -9.30
C ALA A 221 7.00 -9.06 -9.91
N LEU A 222 6.67 -7.87 -10.40
CA LEU A 222 5.34 -7.47 -10.84
C LEU A 222 5.40 -6.85 -12.24
N ARG A 223 4.52 -7.29 -13.16
CA ARG A 223 4.23 -6.59 -14.42
C ARG A 223 3.08 -5.61 -14.20
N ILE A 224 3.16 -4.39 -14.73
CA ILE A 224 2.07 -3.42 -14.71
C ILE A 224 1.10 -3.71 -15.88
N THR A 225 -0.18 -3.91 -15.57
CA THR A 225 -1.21 -4.31 -16.56
C THR A 225 -2.43 -3.40 -16.61
N GLY A 226 -2.57 -2.46 -15.68
CA GLY A 226 -3.61 -1.44 -15.77
C GLY A 226 -3.37 -0.25 -14.86
N VAL A 227 -4.08 0.85 -15.12
CA VAL A 227 -4.18 1.99 -14.21
C VAL A 227 -5.61 2.51 -14.22
N GLN A 228 -6.16 2.73 -13.02
CA GLN A 228 -7.49 3.26 -12.79
C GLN A 228 -7.37 4.56 -11.98
N PRO A 229 -7.53 5.73 -12.61
CA PRO A 229 -7.58 7.01 -11.91
C PRO A 229 -8.74 7.09 -10.91
N ALA A 230 -8.53 7.81 -9.81
CA ALA A 230 -9.55 8.15 -8.82
C ALA A 230 -9.17 9.46 -8.08
N PRO A 231 -10.13 10.13 -7.38
CA PRO A 231 -9.85 11.37 -6.66
C PRO A 231 -8.83 11.19 -5.54
N GLY A 232 -7.79 12.02 -5.52
CA GLY A 232 -6.72 11.93 -4.51
C GLY A 232 -5.71 10.80 -4.75
N GLY A 233 -5.72 10.17 -5.93
CA GLY A 233 -4.81 9.06 -6.28
C GLY A 233 -5.58 7.84 -6.77
N GLY A 234 -4.96 7.05 -7.64
CA GLY A 234 -5.60 5.89 -8.30
C GLY A 234 -4.99 4.55 -7.93
N THR A 235 -5.49 3.49 -8.59
CA THR A 235 -4.94 2.13 -8.49
C THR A 235 -4.10 1.80 -9.72
N ILE A 236 -2.86 1.36 -9.50
CA ILE A 236 -2.06 0.62 -10.48
C ILE A 236 -2.38 -0.88 -10.30
N THR A 237 -2.79 -1.53 -11.39
CA THR A 237 -3.05 -2.98 -11.41
C THR A 237 -1.82 -3.68 -11.94
N THR A 238 -1.40 -4.74 -11.26
CA THR A 238 -0.23 -5.54 -11.60
C THR A 238 -0.55 -7.04 -11.64
N GLU A 239 0.32 -7.80 -12.30
CA GLU A 239 0.37 -9.26 -12.25
C GLU A 239 1.68 -9.69 -11.59
N VAL A 240 1.59 -10.65 -10.67
CA VAL A 240 2.76 -11.30 -10.08
C VAL A 240 3.39 -12.22 -11.12
N LEU A 241 4.72 -12.13 -11.28
CA LEU A 241 5.51 -12.97 -12.19
C LEU A 241 6.27 -14.05 -11.42
N GLU A 242 7.11 -13.62 -10.47
CA GLU A 242 7.85 -14.48 -9.54
C GLU A 242 7.84 -13.86 -8.14
N TYR A 243 8.06 -14.67 -7.12
CA TYR A 243 8.47 -14.17 -5.80
C TYR A 243 9.44 -15.13 -5.09
N GLU A 244 10.33 -14.57 -4.29
CA GLU A 244 11.30 -15.31 -3.46
C GLU A 244 11.07 -15.03 -1.97
N LEU A 245 10.89 -16.09 -1.18
CA LEU A 245 10.62 -16.01 0.25
C LEU A 245 11.88 -16.26 1.08
N ARG A 246 12.12 -15.45 2.12
CA ARG A 246 13.24 -15.56 3.06
C ARG A 246 12.77 -15.41 4.50
N GLU A 247 13.47 -16.05 5.43
CA GLU A 247 13.28 -15.82 6.87
C GLU A 247 14.03 -14.54 7.30
N ASP A 248 13.38 -13.67 8.07
CA ASP A 248 13.82 -12.28 8.26
C ASP A 248 15.11 -12.12 9.09
N ARG A 249 15.40 -13.02 10.02
CA ARG A 249 16.52 -12.88 10.98
C ARG A 249 17.83 -13.42 10.42
N SER A 250 17.75 -14.49 9.64
CA SER A 250 18.89 -15.20 9.04
C SER A 250 19.10 -14.86 7.55
N GLY A 251 18.08 -14.31 6.88
CA GLY A 251 18.05 -14.16 5.43
C GLY A 251 17.92 -15.49 4.68
N ALA A 252 17.68 -16.61 5.38
CA ALA A 252 17.68 -17.93 4.77
C ALA A 252 16.54 -18.07 3.73
N LYS A 253 16.91 -18.44 2.50
CA LYS A 253 15.95 -18.68 1.42
C LYS A 253 15.06 -19.89 1.74
N LEU A 254 13.76 -19.62 1.87
CA LEU A 254 12.73 -20.63 2.05
C LEU A 254 12.44 -21.29 0.70
N GLY A 255 12.13 -20.49 -0.32
CA GLY A 255 11.90 -20.94 -1.69
C GLY A 255 11.72 -19.79 -2.68
N ARG A 256 11.48 -20.14 -3.95
CA ARG A 256 11.02 -19.23 -5.01
C ARG A 256 9.80 -19.86 -5.68
N VAL A 257 8.86 -19.02 -6.11
CA VAL A 257 7.66 -19.41 -6.85
C VAL A 257 7.60 -18.61 -8.14
N GLU A 258 7.46 -19.30 -9.27
CA GLU A 258 7.07 -18.72 -10.54
C GLU A 258 5.55 -18.84 -10.65
N VAL A 259 4.85 -17.73 -10.92
CA VAL A 259 3.39 -17.69 -10.94
C VAL A 259 2.91 -17.90 -12.37
N ALA A 260 2.13 -18.96 -12.58
CA ALA A 260 1.50 -19.23 -13.87
C ALA A 260 0.67 -18.02 -14.36
N GLN A 261 0.80 -17.73 -15.65
CA GLN A 261 0.19 -16.59 -16.34
C GLN A 261 -1.01 -17.07 -17.17
#